data_AF-X1T6B5-F1
#
_entry.id   AF-X1T6B5-F1
#
_cell.length_a   1.000
_cell.length_b   1.000
_cell.length_c   1.000
_cell.angle_alpha   90.00
_cell.angle_beta   90.00
_cell.angle_gamma   90.00
#
_symmetry.space_group_name_H-M   'P 1'
#
loop_
_entity.id
_entity.type
_entity.pdbx_description
1 polymer ?
#
loop_
_entity_poly.entity_id
_entity_poly.type
_entity_poly.pdbx_seq_one_letter_code
_entity_poly.pdbx_strand_id
1 'polypeptide(L)'
;MRLIEVIAGEKSSEEAMEIGMKVSESLPCLRGDRFVAKVLKDRPGFIVNRLNAPGGIYMNYLLDTCLEKGIPFESLDADFGSRGPMSPLVLSDYTGIDTGYHVRNYYADTLHEDFRPGKVVIKMFKEGKHGRKSGQGFYDWTKGRPQPDFSKIEKAGLVNPGVFLAISLNEGCRILEEGIASGWKIIDDANMAGMNAPGPFEYGIKN
;
A
#
# COMPACT_ATOMS: atom_id res chain seq x y z
N MET A 1 6.97 -5.30 12.56
CA MET A 1 6.04 -4.21 12.20
C MET A 1 5.71 -3.45 13.46
N ARG A 2 5.75 -2.10 13.43
CA ARG A 2 5.55 -1.26 14.63
C ARG A 2 4.08 -0.99 14.91
N LEU A 3 3.27 -0.88 13.86
CA LEU A 3 1.85 -0.61 13.94
C LEU A 3 1.02 -1.82 14.39
N ILE A 4 0.01 -1.55 15.22
CA ILE A 4 -1.20 -2.38 15.38
C ILE A 4 -2.42 -1.46 15.23
N GLU A 5 -3.38 -1.82 14.38
CA GLU A 5 -4.69 -1.15 14.26
C GLU A 5 -5.74 -1.96 15.03
N VAL A 6 -6.40 -1.34 16.02
CA VAL A 6 -7.50 -1.96 16.77
C VAL A 6 -8.82 -1.40 16.25
N ILE A 7 -9.64 -2.25 15.65
CA ILE A 7 -10.78 -1.83 14.83
C ILE A 7 -12.10 -1.94 15.58
N ALA A 8 -12.81 -0.82 15.69
CA ALA A 8 -14.17 -0.78 16.21
C ALA A 8 -15.15 -1.27 15.14
N GLY A 9 -15.69 -2.48 15.34
CA GLY A 9 -16.84 -2.97 14.60
C GLY A 9 -18.14 -2.38 15.14
N GLU A 10 -19.23 -2.55 14.40
CA GLU A 10 -20.56 -1.99 14.74
C GLU A 10 -21.07 -2.41 16.13
N LYS A 11 -20.70 -3.62 16.58
CA LYS A 11 -21.13 -4.19 17.86
C LYS A 11 -20.02 -4.21 18.92
N SER A 12 -18.87 -3.60 18.65
CA SER A 12 -17.78 -3.55 19.62
C SER A 12 -18.14 -2.62 20.77
N SER A 13 -18.21 -3.15 21.99
CA SER A 13 -18.34 -2.36 23.21
C SER A 13 -17.06 -1.56 23.49
N GLU A 14 -17.17 -0.46 24.23
CA GLU A 14 -16.01 0.29 24.73
C GLU A 14 -15.05 -0.59 25.53
N GLU A 15 -15.56 -1.48 26.39
CA GLU A 15 -14.76 -2.42 27.18
C GLU A 15 -13.90 -3.33 26.29
N ALA A 16 -14.49 -3.96 25.28
CA ALA A 16 -13.76 -4.77 24.31
C ALA A 16 -12.67 -3.97 23.57
N MET A 17 -12.94 -2.71 23.21
CA MET A 17 -11.95 -1.84 22.58
C MET A 17 -10.80 -1.52 23.52
N GLU A 18 -11.08 -1.22 24.80
CA GLU A 18 -10.04 -0.97 25.81
C GLU A 18 -9.16 -2.20 26.05
N ILE A 19 -9.75 -3.39 26.14
CA ILE A 19 -9.01 -4.65 26.26
C ILE A 19 -8.12 -4.84 25.02
N GLY A 20 -8.65 -4.63 23.82
CA GLY A 20 -7.90 -4.75 22.57
C GLY A 20 -6.70 -3.80 22.51
N MET A 21 -6.88 -2.56 22.97
CA MET A 21 -5.79 -1.58 23.08
C MET A 21 -4.72 -2.03 24.08
N LYS A 22 -5.11 -2.41 25.31
CA LYS A 22 -4.18 -2.87 26.36
C LYS A 22 -3.38 -4.10 25.93
N VAL A 23 -4.05 -5.07 25.30
CA VAL A 23 -3.37 -6.26 24.76
C VAL A 23 -2.36 -5.83 23.69
N SER A 24 -2.76 -4.99 22.74
CA SER A 24 -1.88 -4.52 21.66
C SER A 24 -0.65 -3.77 22.17
N GLU A 25 -0.80 -2.96 23.22
CA GLU A 25 0.29 -2.22 23.88
C GLU A 25 1.24 -3.15 24.64
N SER A 26 0.72 -4.24 25.23
CA SER A 26 1.53 -5.21 25.97
C SER A 26 2.42 -6.09 25.08
N LEU A 27 2.12 -6.18 23.78
CA LEU A 27 2.85 -7.04 22.86
C LEU A 27 4.26 -6.49 22.52
N PRO A 28 5.31 -7.31 22.58
CA PRO A 28 6.68 -6.86 22.35
C PRO A 28 6.87 -6.33 20.93
N CYS A 29 7.56 -5.19 20.80
CA CYS A 29 7.97 -4.64 19.50
C CYS A 29 9.47 -4.86 19.29
N LEU A 30 9.83 -5.82 18.46
CA LEU A 30 11.24 -6.22 18.26
C LEU A 30 12.08 -5.18 17.51
N ARG A 31 11.45 -4.16 16.89
CA ARG A 31 12.15 -3.13 16.08
C ARG A 31 11.42 -1.80 16.20
N GLY A 32 12.07 -0.80 16.81
CA GLY A 32 11.52 0.53 17.05
C GLY A 32 10.33 0.53 18.02
N ASP A 33 9.61 1.64 18.09
CA ASP A 33 8.53 1.81 19.07
C ASP A 33 7.18 1.33 18.54
N ARG A 34 6.42 0.64 19.40
CA ARG A 34 5.04 0.21 19.13
C ARG A 34 4.16 1.45 18.96
N PHE A 35 3.34 1.47 17.92
CA PHE A 35 2.25 2.42 17.78
C PHE A 35 0.94 1.64 17.68
N VAL A 36 -0.01 1.92 18.57
CA VAL A 36 -1.34 1.30 18.55
C VAL A 36 -2.35 2.36 18.15
N ALA A 37 -2.97 2.18 16.99
CA ALA A 37 -3.98 3.09 16.47
C ALA A 37 -5.37 2.51 16.75
N LYS A 38 -6.23 3.29 17.41
CA LYS A 38 -7.66 2.98 17.52
C LYS A 38 -8.36 3.43 16.23
N VAL A 39 -8.88 2.47 15.47
CA VAL A 39 -9.73 2.73 14.30
C VAL A 39 -11.17 2.83 14.79
N LEU A 40 -11.77 4.01 14.64
CA LEU A 40 -13.04 4.35 15.27
C LEU A 40 -14.25 3.74 14.55
N LYS A 41 -14.07 3.30 13.32
CA LYS A 41 -15.14 2.77 12.47
C LYS A 41 -14.58 1.77 11.48
N ASP A 42 -15.19 0.59 11.44
CA ASP A 42 -14.88 -0.43 10.43
C ASP A 42 -15.28 0.05 9.02
N ARG A 43 -14.29 0.12 8.14
CA ARG A 43 -14.40 0.52 6.74
C ARG A 43 -13.32 -0.21 5.92
N PRO A 44 -13.56 -0.45 4.61
CA PRO A 44 -12.59 -1.13 3.77
C PRO A 44 -11.20 -0.49 3.85
N GLY A 45 -10.23 -1.25 4.35
CA GLY A 45 -8.82 -0.83 4.45
C GLY A 45 -8.43 -0.07 5.72
N PHE A 46 -9.35 0.18 6.66
CA PHE A 46 -9.07 0.85 7.94
C PHE A 46 -8.36 2.20 7.75
N ILE A 47 -7.23 2.47 8.42
CA ILE A 47 -6.43 3.68 8.20
C ILE A 47 -5.35 3.41 7.15
N VAL A 48 -4.39 2.53 7.45
CA VAL A 48 -3.14 2.46 6.65
C VAL A 48 -3.36 1.85 5.27
N ASN A 49 -4.09 0.73 5.18
CA ASN A 49 -4.36 0.13 3.88
C ASN A 49 -5.25 1.04 3.03
N ARG A 50 -6.23 1.71 3.64
CA ARG A 50 -7.11 2.64 2.94
C ARG A 50 -6.34 3.85 2.41
N LEU A 51 -5.48 4.44 3.23
CA LEU A 51 -4.65 5.60 2.87
C LEU A 51 -3.74 5.33 1.64
N ASN A 52 -3.22 4.11 1.55
CA ASN A 52 -2.26 3.72 0.50
C ASN A 52 -2.94 3.08 -0.72
N ALA A 53 -4.18 2.62 -0.60
CA ALA A 53 -4.89 1.94 -1.69
C ALA A 53 -4.98 2.77 -2.99
N PRO A 54 -5.28 4.09 -2.95
CA PRO A 54 -5.36 4.90 -4.16
C PRO A 54 -4.04 5.05 -4.91
N GLY A 55 -2.89 4.89 -4.25
CA GLY A 55 -1.60 4.79 -4.94
C GLY A 55 -1.56 3.63 -5.95
N GLY A 56 -2.33 2.56 -5.69
CA GLY A 56 -2.53 1.46 -6.62
C GLY A 56 -3.22 1.85 -7.93
N ILE A 57 -4.05 2.90 -7.93
CA ILE A 57 -4.73 3.42 -9.14
C ILE A 57 -3.69 4.06 -10.06
N TYR A 58 -2.83 4.93 -9.50
CA TYR A 58 -1.75 5.55 -10.28
C TYR A 58 -0.74 4.51 -10.76
N MET A 59 -0.42 3.50 -9.95
CA MET A 59 0.41 2.37 -10.39
C MET A 59 -0.22 1.57 -11.54
N ASN A 60 -1.53 1.34 -11.53
CA ASN A 60 -2.22 0.68 -12.66
C ASN A 60 -2.05 1.50 -13.94
N TYR A 61 -2.27 2.82 -13.87
CA TYR A 61 -2.07 3.73 -15.00
C TYR A 61 -0.63 3.69 -15.54
N LEU A 62 0.37 3.71 -14.65
CA LEU A 62 1.78 3.66 -15.02
C LEU A 62 2.16 2.32 -15.69
N LEU A 63 1.71 1.20 -15.12
CA LEU A 63 1.93 -0.13 -15.68
C LEU A 63 1.29 -0.28 -17.06
N ASP A 64 0.03 0.14 -17.22
CA ASP A 64 -0.66 0.08 -18.49
C ASP A 64 0.00 1.01 -19.53
N THR A 65 0.50 2.18 -19.11
CA THR A 65 1.31 3.07 -19.97
C THR A 65 2.60 2.39 -20.45
N CYS A 66 3.31 1.68 -19.55
CA CYS A 66 4.50 0.92 -19.93
C CYS A 66 4.17 -0.17 -20.96
N LEU A 67 3.08 -0.91 -20.74
CA LEU A 67 2.62 -1.93 -21.68
C LEU A 67 2.31 -1.33 -23.06
N GLU A 68 1.60 -0.20 -23.10
CA GLU A 68 1.21 0.47 -24.36
C GLU A 68 2.41 1.05 -25.11
N LYS A 69 3.42 1.56 -24.39
CA LYS A 69 4.64 2.15 -24.98
C LYS A 69 5.77 1.14 -25.20
N GLY A 70 5.61 -0.12 -24.80
CA GLY A 70 6.67 -1.12 -24.87
C GLY A 70 7.85 -0.84 -23.93
N ILE A 71 7.64 -0.08 -22.85
CA ILE A 71 8.66 0.22 -21.84
C ILE A 71 8.77 -0.99 -20.90
N PRO A 72 9.96 -1.55 -20.65
CA PRO A 72 10.16 -2.62 -19.68
C PRO A 72 9.63 -2.24 -18.28
N PHE A 73 8.97 -3.16 -17.57
CA PHE A 73 8.43 -2.86 -16.25
C PHE A 73 9.54 -2.61 -15.22
N GLU A 74 10.71 -3.19 -15.42
CA GLU A 74 11.92 -2.95 -14.62
C GLU A 74 12.39 -1.49 -14.73
N SER A 75 12.17 -0.84 -15.88
CA SER A 75 12.43 0.60 -16.06
C SER A 75 11.48 1.46 -15.22
N LEU A 76 10.22 1.04 -15.07
CA LEU A 76 9.28 1.70 -14.15
C LEU A 76 9.69 1.47 -12.70
N ASP A 77 10.12 0.26 -12.34
CA ASP A 77 10.61 -0.03 -10.99
C ASP A 77 11.87 0.80 -10.65
N ALA A 78 12.73 1.03 -11.64
CA ALA A 78 13.92 1.87 -11.53
C ALA A 78 13.62 3.36 -11.27
N ASP A 79 12.44 3.87 -11.65
CA ASP A 79 12.03 5.24 -11.31
C ASP A 79 11.94 5.45 -9.79
N PHE A 80 11.47 4.43 -9.06
CA PHE A 80 11.38 4.45 -7.60
C PHE A 80 12.76 4.26 -6.94
N GLY A 81 13.64 3.48 -7.58
CA GLY A 81 14.97 3.15 -7.08
C GLY A 81 14.94 2.32 -5.77
N SER A 82 16.09 2.21 -5.11
CA SER A 82 16.26 1.40 -3.89
C SER A 82 15.88 2.14 -2.61
N ARG A 83 14.71 2.80 -2.58
CA ARG A 83 14.25 3.60 -1.42
C ARG A 83 13.74 2.78 -0.24
N GLY A 84 13.55 1.48 -0.42
CA GLY A 84 13.09 0.55 0.62
C GLY A 84 13.79 -0.80 0.50
N PRO A 85 13.46 -1.76 1.39
CA PRO A 85 14.04 -3.11 1.31
C PRO A 85 13.72 -3.75 -0.04
N MET A 86 12.50 -3.59 -0.56
CA MET A 86 12.07 -4.03 -1.88
C MET A 86 11.59 -2.83 -2.69
N SER A 87 11.89 -2.82 -3.99
CA SER A 87 11.23 -1.93 -4.93
C SER A 87 9.76 -2.31 -5.13
N PRO A 88 8.90 -1.40 -5.60
CA PRO A 88 7.46 -1.65 -5.69
C PRO A 88 7.07 -2.92 -6.46
N LEU A 89 7.70 -3.23 -7.60
CA LEU A 89 7.35 -4.42 -8.38
C LEU A 89 7.86 -5.71 -7.73
N VAL A 90 9.06 -5.69 -7.13
CA VAL A 90 9.54 -6.82 -6.30
C VAL A 90 8.64 -7.04 -5.09
N LEU A 91 8.15 -5.97 -4.46
CA LEU A 91 7.22 -6.04 -3.33
C LEU A 91 5.85 -6.58 -3.76
N SER A 92 5.36 -6.19 -4.94
CA SER A 92 4.12 -6.70 -5.53
C SER A 92 4.22 -8.21 -5.76
N ASP A 93 5.33 -8.68 -6.34
CA ASP A 93 5.56 -10.11 -6.51
C ASP A 93 5.70 -10.86 -5.18
N TYR A 94 6.35 -10.24 -4.19
CA TYR A 94 6.53 -10.84 -2.87
C TYR A 94 5.21 -11.04 -2.14
N THR A 95 4.34 -10.01 -2.19
CA THR A 95 3.03 -10.01 -1.54
C THR A 95 2.01 -10.87 -2.31
N GLY A 96 2.14 -10.90 -3.63
CA GLY A 96 1.30 -11.66 -4.54
C GLY A 96 0.45 -10.74 -5.43
N ILE A 97 0.60 -10.90 -6.74
CA ILE A 97 -0.16 -10.13 -7.73
C ILE A 97 -1.65 -10.49 -7.69
N ASP A 98 -1.97 -11.76 -7.41
CA ASP A 98 -3.34 -12.24 -7.23
C ASP A 98 -4.00 -11.69 -5.96
N THR A 99 -3.25 -11.60 -4.85
CA THR A 99 -3.70 -10.90 -3.65
C THR A 99 -4.07 -9.45 -4.00
N GLY A 100 -3.19 -8.75 -4.73
CA GLY A 100 -3.44 -7.40 -5.20
C GLY A 100 -4.60 -7.30 -6.20
N TYR A 101 -4.86 -8.33 -7.01
CA TYR A 101 -6.01 -8.39 -7.91
C TYR A 101 -7.33 -8.48 -7.11
N HIS A 102 -7.40 -9.36 -6.12
CA HIS A 102 -8.60 -9.53 -5.30
C HIS A 102 -8.90 -8.30 -4.44
N VAL A 103 -7.89 -7.71 -3.79
CA VAL A 103 -8.05 -6.50 -2.98
C VAL A 103 -8.59 -5.33 -3.82
N ARG A 104 -8.05 -5.15 -5.03
CA ARG A 104 -8.51 -4.10 -5.95
C ARG A 104 -9.96 -4.27 -6.39
N ASN A 105 -10.39 -5.49 -6.70
CA ASN A 105 -11.81 -5.75 -7.00
C ASN A 105 -12.70 -5.50 -5.78
N TYR A 106 -12.29 -5.93 -4.59
CA TYR A 106 -13.02 -5.63 -3.36
C TYR A 106 -13.19 -4.12 -3.13
N TYR A 107 -12.14 -3.32 -3.33
CA TYR A 107 -12.24 -1.86 -3.26
C TYR A 107 -13.05 -1.26 -4.41
N ALA A 108 -13.03 -1.87 -5.60
CA ALA A 108 -13.89 -1.44 -6.69
C ALA A 108 -15.38 -1.58 -6.34
N ASP A 109 -15.74 -2.69 -5.70
CA ASP A 109 -17.12 -3.01 -5.35
C ASP A 109 -17.60 -2.27 -4.08
N THR A 110 -16.69 -1.92 -3.18
CA THR A 110 -17.05 -1.32 -1.88
C THR A 110 -16.77 0.17 -1.76
N LEU A 111 -15.86 0.72 -2.56
CA LEU A 111 -15.40 2.10 -2.45
C LEU A 111 -15.68 2.91 -3.73
N HIS A 112 -15.04 2.53 -4.83
CA HIS A 112 -15.17 3.23 -6.11
C HIS A 112 -14.62 2.41 -7.27
N GLU A 113 -15.26 2.45 -8.44
CA GLU A 113 -14.86 1.61 -9.58
C GLU A 113 -13.43 1.85 -10.08
N ASP A 114 -12.84 3.02 -9.83
CA ASP A 114 -11.46 3.36 -10.22
C ASP A 114 -10.40 2.44 -9.59
N PHE A 115 -10.74 1.75 -8.49
CA PHE A 115 -9.84 0.76 -7.88
C PHE A 115 -9.69 -0.51 -8.71
N ARG A 116 -10.51 -0.71 -9.76
CA ARG A 116 -10.44 -1.91 -10.60
C ARG A 116 -9.00 -2.17 -11.09
N PRO A 117 -8.54 -3.43 -11.10
CA PRO A 117 -7.22 -3.77 -11.61
C PRO A 117 -7.00 -3.28 -13.05
N GLY A 118 -5.82 -2.74 -13.34
CA GLY A 118 -5.39 -2.38 -14.68
C GLY A 118 -5.14 -3.60 -15.57
N LYS A 119 -4.95 -3.36 -16.88
CA LYS A 119 -4.78 -4.41 -17.90
C LYS A 119 -3.60 -5.33 -17.57
N VAL A 120 -2.47 -4.77 -17.13
CA VAL A 120 -1.27 -5.54 -16.77
C VAL A 120 -1.56 -6.52 -15.64
N VAL A 121 -2.16 -6.05 -14.55
CA VAL A 121 -2.49 -6.88 -13.37
C VAL A 121 -3.47 -7.99 -13.75
N ILE A 122 -4.52 -7.66 -14.52
CA ILE A 122 -5.50 -8.66 -15.01
C ILE A 122 -4.80 -9.74 -15.84
N LYS A 123 -3.93 -9.34 -16.76
CA LYS A 123 -3.20 -10.27 -17.63
C LYS A 123 -2.31 -11.20 -16.80
N MET A 124 -1.51 -10.66 -15.89
CA MET A 124 -0.61 -11.45 -15.05
C MET A 124 -1.35 -12.43 -14.15
N PHE A 125 -2.48 -12.02 -13.57
CA PHE A 125 -3.36 -12.90 -12.80
C PHE A 125 -3.88 -14.07 -13.65
N LYS A 126 -4.41 -13.78 -14.85
CA LYS A 126 -4.92 -14.83 -15.76
C LYS A 126 -3.83 -15.79 -16.24
N GLU A 127 -2.60 -15.31 -16.37
CA GLU A 127 -1.43 -16.12 -16.75
C GLU A 127 -0.85 -16.92 -15.57
N GLY A 128 -1.38 -16.81 -14.35
CA GLY A 128 -0.85 -17.48 -13.17
C GLY A 128 0.49 -16.92 -12.66
N LYS A 129 0.87 -15.71 -13.11
CA LYS A 129 2.09 -15.01 -12.70
C LYS A 129 1.85 -14.26 -11.39
N HIS A 130 1.76 -15.00 -10.30
CA HIS A 130 1.43 -14.48 -8.97
C HIS A 130 2.65 -13.99 -8.17
N GLY A 131 3.85 -13.96 -8.76
CA GLY A 131 5.08 -13.55 -8.08
C GLY A 131 5.77 -14.71 -7.37
N ARG A 132 6.22 -14.48 -6.14
CA ARG A 132 7.06 -15.42 -5.38
C ARG A 132 6.47 -16.84 -5.30
N LYS A 133 5.17 -16.94 -5.03
CA LYS A 133 4.50 -18.24 -4.81
C LYS A 133 4.30 -19.08 -6.07
N SER A 134 4.32 -18.46 -7.25
CA SER A 134 4.26 -19.14 -8.54
C SER A 134 5.64 -19.24 -9.20
N GLY A 135 6.69 -18.69 -8.59
CA GLY A 135 8.04 -18.64 -9.15
C GLY A 135 8.22 -17.56 -10.24
N GLN A 136 7.16 -16.84 -10.62
CA GLN A 136 7.19 -15.82 -11.67
C GLN A 136 6.14 -14.74 -11.40
N GLY A 137 6.56 -13.48 -11.48
CA GLY A 137 5.72 -12.28 -11.49
C GLY A 137 6.26 -11.28 -12.50
N PHE A 138 6.50 -10.04 -12.07
CA PHE A 138 7.31 -9.08 -12.83
C PHE A 138 8.75 -9.58 -12.98
N TYR A 139 9.25 -10.29 -11.97
CA TYR A 139 10.57 -10.91 -11.95
C TYR A 139 10.49 -12.44 -11.86
N ASP A 140 11.60 -13.10 -12.18
CA ASP A 140 11.82 -14.54 -11.93
C ASP A 140 12.21 -14.77 -10.45
N TRP A 141 11.44 -15.62 -9.76
CA TRP A 141 11.64 -15.96 -8.34
C TRP A 141 12.21 -17.36 -8.12
N THR A 142 12.53 -18.11 -9.18
CA THR A 142 13.03 -19.49 -9.10
C THR A 142 14.39 -19.59 -8.39
N LYS A 143 15.18 -18.51 -8.41
CA LYS A 143 16.50 -18.41 -7.75
C LYS A 143 16.45 -17.65 -6.41
N GLY A 144 15.26 -17.47 -5.85
CA GLY A 144 15.05 -16.68 -4.63
C GLY A 144 14.63 -15.24 -4.94
N ARG A 145 14.85 -14.33 -3.99
CA ARG A 145 14.37 -12.96 -4.10
C ARG A 145 15.16 -12.16 -5.15
N PRO A 146 14.49 -11.56 -6.15
CA PRO A 146 15.13 -10.67 -7.12
C PRO A 146 15.82 -9.47 -6.45
N GLN A 147 16.99 -9.12 -6.96
CA GLN A 147 17.76 -7.94 -6.57
C GLN A 147 18.17 -7.18 -7.85
N PRO A 148 17.25 -6.42 -8.46
CA PRO A 148 17.55 -5.68 -9.68
C PRO A 148 18.64 -4.64 -9.43
N ASP A 149 19.62 -4.58 -10.33
CA ASP A 149 20.67 -3.56 -10.33
C ASP A 149 20.19 -2.34 -11.13
N PHE A 150 19.50 -1.42 -10.45
CA PHE A 150 18.95 -0.22 -11.08
C PHE A 150 20.00 0.75 -11.62
N SER A 151 21.29 0.55 -11.33
CA SER A 151 22.36 1.34 -11.97
C SER A 151 22.55 0.99 -13.46
N LYS A 152 22.04 -0.18 -13.87
CA LYS A 152 22.15 -0.72 -15.23
C LYS A 152 20.82 -0.68 -16.01
N ILE A 153 19.77 -0.14 -15.40
CA ILE A 153 18.43 -0.11 -15.98
C ILE A 153 18.08 1.34 -16.29
N GLU A 154 17.76 1.61 -17.56
CA GLU A 154 17.25 2.92 -17.96
C GLU A 154 15.88 3.15 -17.32
N LYS A 155 15.71 4.33 -16.73
CA LYS A 155 14.48 4.75 -16.04
C LYS A 155 13.36 5.03 -17.04
N ALA A 156 12.12 4.67 -16.69
CA ALA A 156 10.95 4.98 -17.51
C ALA A 156 10.64 6.48 -17.55
N GLY A 157 10.98 7.22 -16.49
CA GLY A 157 10.71 8.67 -16.39
C GLY A 157 9.23 9.01 -16.26
N LEU A 158 8.40 8.09 -15.78
CA LEU A 158 6.95 8.24 -15.70
C LEU A 158 6.46 8.58 -14.29
N VAL A 159 7.19 8.18 -13.25
CA VAL A 159 6.77 8.33 -11.86
C VAL A 159 6.90 9.77 -11.38
N ASN A 160 5.78 10.34 -10.92
CA ASN A 160 5.77 11.60 -10.18
C ASN A 160 5.40 11.36 -8.70
N PRO A 161 6.36 11.50 -7.75
CA PRO A 161 6.08 11.33 -6.32
C PRO A 161 5.02 12.29 -5.75
N GLY A 162 4.90 13.49 -6.30
CA GLY A 162 3.89 14.47 -5.88
C GLY A 162 2.47 14.01 -6.17
N VAL A 163 2.26 13.21 -7.22
CA VAL A 163 0.96 12.62 -7.53
C VAL A 163 0.56 11.59 -6.49
N PHE A 164 1.47 10.71 -6.07
CA PHE A 164 1.22 9.75 -4.99
C PHE A 164 0.83 10.46 -3.68
N LEU A 165 1.57 11.52 -3.34
CA LEU A 165 1.28 12.31 -2.14
C LEU A 165 -0.11 12.98 -2.23
N ALA A 166 -0.42 13.64 -3.34
CA ALA A 166 -1.71 14.33 -3.50
C ALA A 166 -2.88 13.36 -3.42
N ILE A 167 -2.75 12.19 -4.05
CA ILE A 167 -3.74 11.10 -3.99
C ILE A 167 -3.90 10.60 -2.55
N SER A 168 -2.80 10.34 -1.86
CA SER A 168 -2.81 9.87 -0.46
C SER A 168 -3.39 10.91 0.50
N LEU A 169 -3.07 12.19 0.32
CA LEU A 169 -3.63 13.29 1.10
C LEU A 169 -5.15 13.37 0.94
N ASN A 170 -5.64 13.30 -0.29
CA ASN A 170 -7.06 13.32 -0.59
C ASN A 170 -7.79 12.15 0.08
N GLU A 171 -7.18 10.96 0.08
CA GLU A 171 -7.75 9.80 0.77
C GLU A 171 -7.71 9.95 2.29
N GLY A 172 -6.64 10.54 2.82
CA GLY A 172 -6.54 10.91 4.23
C GLY A 172 -7.71 11.80 4.66
N CYS A 173 -8.09 12.80 3.85
CA CYS A 173 -9.25 13.64 4.11
C CYS A 173 -10.54 12.81 4.21
N ARG A 174 -10.75 11.85 3.29
CA ARG A 174 -11.92 10.94 3.34
C ARG A 174 -11.94 10.07 4.59
N ILE A 175 -10.77 9.57 5.03
CA ILE A 175 -10.64 8.81 6.28
C ILE A 175 -11.11 9.65 7.49
N LEU A 176 -10.82 10.95 7.51
CA LEU A 176 -11.29 11.87 8.54
C LEU A 176 -12.79 12.16 8.42
N GLU A 177 -13.28 12.46 7.21
CA GLU A 177 -14.69 12.75 6.95
C GLU A 177 -15.60 11.55 7.31
N GLU A 178 -15.15 10.33 7.02
CA GLU A 178 -15.89 9.10 7.36
C GLU A 178 -15.82 8.74 8.85
N GLY A 179 -15.00 9.45 9.63
CA GLY A 179 -14.80 9.24 11.06
C GLY A 179 -14.04 7.96 11.39
N ILE A 180 -13.13 7.52 10.51
CA ILE A 180 -12.32 6.30 10.71
C ILE A 180 -11.18 6.57 11.71
N ALA A 181 -10.62 7.78 11.71
CA ALA A 181 -9.59 8.24 12.64
C ALA A 181 -10.02 9.54 13.35
N SER A 182 -9.59 9.75 14.60
CA SER A 182 -9.93 10.97 15.36
C SER A 182 -9.16 12.22 14.93
N GLY A 183 -8.12 12.09 14.11
CA GLY A 183 -7.34 13.22 13.64
C GLY A 183 -6.23 12.83 12.68
N TRP A 184 -5.79 13.79 11.88
CA TRP A 184 -4.79 13.57 10.82
C TRP A 184 -3.47 13.03 11.36
N LYS A 185 -3.09 13.43 12.58
CA LYS A 185 -1.83 12.99 13.18
C LYS A 185 -1.79 11.47 13.42
N ILE A 186 -2.93 10.86 13.78
CA ILE A 186 -3.01 9.40 13.90
C ILE A 186 -2.80 8.73 12.56
N ILE A 187 -3.33 9.31 11.47
CA ILE A 187 -3.15 8.78 10.11
C ILE A 187 -1.67 8.79 9.73
N ASP A 188 -0.99 9.91 9.97
CA ASP A 188 0.43 10.05 9.65
C ASP A 188 1.32 9.15 10.51
N ASP A 189 1.10 9.12 11.82
CA ASP A 189 1.86 8.30 12.76
C ASP A 189 1.62 6.79 12.48
N ALA A 190 0.39 6.40 12.12
CA ALA A 190 0.06 5.04 11.71
C ALA A 190 0.78 4.67 10.41
N ASN A 191 0.77 5.55 9.40
CA ASN A 191 1.47 5.30 8.14
C ASN A 191 3.00 5.18 8.37
N MET A 192 3.58 6.01 9.22
CA MET A 192 4.99 5.91 9.59
C MET A 192 5.28 4.57 10.31
N ALA A 193 4.45 4.16 11.26
CA ALA A 193 4.63 2.91 11.98
C ALA A 193 4.41 1.65 11.10
N GLY A 194 3.46 1.71 10.17
CA GLY A 194 3.07 0.60 9.29
C GLY A 194 3.95 0.46 8.05
N MET A 195 4.14 1.56 7.33
CA MET A 195 4.81 1.62 6.03
C MET A 195 6.24 2.14 6.10
N ASN A 196 6.68 2.67 7.24
CA ASN A 196 7.97 3.36 7.38
C ASN A 196 8.13 4.52 6.37
N ALA A 197 7.02 5.24 6.13
CA ALA A 197 6.92 6.36 5.22
C ALA A 197 6.20 7.53 5.90
N PRO A 198 6.55 8.79 5.60
CA PRO A 198 5.82 9.95 6.12
C PRO A 198 4.35 9.87 5.69
N GLY A 199 3.47 10.33 6.57
CA GLY A 199 2.08 10.52 6.20
C GLY A 199 1.88 11.78 5.35
N PRO A 200 0.75 11.86 4.63
CA PRO A 200 0.56 12.91 3.64
C PRO A 200 0.25 14.29 4.26
N PHE A 201 -0.28 14.36 5.48
CA PHE A 201 -0.73 15.62 6.05
C PHE A 201 0.42 16.51 6.51
N GLU A 202 1.32 15.99 7.33
CA GLU A 202 2.49 16.74 7.80
C GLU A 202 3.38 17.14 6.63
N TYR A 203 3.49 16.30 5.61
CA TYR A 203 4.21 16.64 4.39
C TYR A 203 3.51 17.78 3.63
N GLY A 204 2.19 17.73 3.48
CA GLY A 204 1.40 18.76 2.81
C GLY A 204 1.38 20.11 3.55
N ILE A 205 1.53 20.13 4.88
CA ILE A 205 1.66 21.38 5.65
C ILE A 205 3.02 22.06 5.41
N LYS A 206 4.08 21.28 5.14
CA LYS A 206 5.46 21.76 5.03
C LYS A 206 5.87 22.23 3.63
N ASN A 207 5.07 21.96 2.59
CA ASN A 207 5.38 22.24 1.19
C ASN A 207 4.25 23.04 0.53
#